data_AF-A0A954LJR2-F1
#
_entry.id   AF-A0A954LJR2-F1
#
_cell.length_a   1.000
_cell.length_b   1.000
_cell.length_c   1.000
_cell.angle_alpha   90.00
_cell.angle_beta   90.00
_cell.angle_gamma   90.00
#
_symmetry.space_group_name_H-M   'P 1'
#
loop_
_entity.id
_entity.type
_entity.pdbx_description
1 polymer ?
#
loop_
_entity_poly.entity_id
_entity_poly.type
_entity_poly.pdbx_seq_one_letter_code
_entity_poly.pdbx_strand_id
1 'polypeptide(L)'
;MREQLAGQWRSPETQEQAGTKRTDQELIAEIDRGYQLAGSLLTEALDNNPQNQNLRVLLATLQFDRAEFLYGQKVDLKTYIGLRDQSFQLYRGAAHQYAAQLKQDTEAEPSIDIFWQWFQSALGASDLAYLTRQDAPERDQIDEIAATIQALGGERTEKHLQLFGEKLTESQSNVPGPLRPNYFREGIRIVGEHPSGESARKRVLYYEELLSEVQLHLEVDGSTNVGNNQPFGVRISVRNTTTVGQEGGGLIDFAELTGSQFDPIKTLEDQLKERLGETFFLDVTRFHKGSVEPTGFGRPGWRQTSLGYLVLRTKDPSVDRIPSVAIDLPFNDGDDYVMLPIASPVVLIDSRNSSASERELDNVVIRQVLDDRKFQEENQLRLEITVTATGLIPDLDQLLDLSSIGKADLEIEKTVDHGLDVASLDTTTNVVKPQSRRSWTLELQPTSNHSPEAFVFPMANKETFENTFERYADADIIKTSESIALPTPLKPVSWWAWIGGGVLVLLALGMGCFLVYRRNRNPQPTESAYQLP
;
A
#
# COMPACT_ATOMS: atom_id res chain seq x y z
N MET A 1 -26.83 30.50 -11.87
CA MET A 1 -25.44 30.88 -11.52
C MET A 1 -24.78 29.83 -10.62
N ARG A 2 -25.34 29.51 -9.43
CA ARG A 2 -24.82 28.46 -8.54
C ARG A 2 -24.48 27.15 -9.26
N GLU A 3 -25.43 26.56 -9.99
CA GLU A 3 -25.24 25.31 -10.74
C GLU A 3 -24.09 25.39 -11.76
N GLN A 4 -23.90 26.56 -12.38
CA GLN A 4 -22.82 26.80 -13.34
C GLN A 4 -21.45 26.87 -12.66
N LEU A 5 -21.38 27.50 -11.48
CA LEU A 5 -20.19 27.54 -10.62
C LEU A 5 -19.82 26.17 -10.05
N ALA A 6 -20.83 25.35 -9.72
CA ALA A 6 -20.65 24.00 -9.19
C ALA A 6 -20.25 23.00 -10.29
N GLY A 7 -20.73 23.19 -11.52
CA GLY A 7 -20.50 22.30 -12.66
C GLY A 7 -19.62 22.92 -13.75
N GLN A 8 -20.27 23.36 -14.83
CA GLN A 8 -19.63 23.64 -16.13
C GLN A 8 -18.45 24.59 -16.07
N TRP A 9 -18.47 25.61 -15.19
CA TRP A 9 -17.39 26.60 -15.14
C TRP A 9 -16.07 26.01 -14.63
N ARG A 10 -16.11 24.87 -13.93
CA ARG A 10 -14.93 24.14 -13.46
C ARG A 10 -14.28 23.29 -14.54
N SER A 11 -15.00 22.99 -15.63
CA SER A 11 -14.53 22.07 -16.68
C SER A 11 -13.44 22.69 -17.56
N PRO A 12 -12.25 22.07 -17.68
CA PRO A 12 -11.21 22.53 -18.61
C PRO A 12 -11.70 22.60 -20.05
N GLU A 13 -12.50 21.62 -20.48
CA GLU A 13 -13.07 21.57 -21.84
C GLU A 13 -13.99 22.77 -22.10
N THR A 14 -14.84 23.12 -21.14
CA THR A 14 -15.71 24.30 -21.24
C THR A 14 -14.89 25.60 -21.31
N GLN A 15 -13.78 25.69 -20.57
CA GLN A 15 -12.89 26.86 -20.61
C GLN A 15 -12.12 26.98 -21.93
N GLU A 16 -11.75 25.85 -22.53
CA GLU A 16 -11.09 25.77 -23.85
C GLU A 16 -12.06 26.15 -24.97
N GLN A 17 -13.26 25.57 -24.99
CA GLN A 17 -14.32 25.91 -25.94
C GLN A 17 -14.69 27.40 -25.88
N ALA A 18 -14.69 27.98 -24.68
CA ALA A 18 -14.96 29.40 -24.46
C ALA A 18 -13.75 30.32 -24.79
N GLY A 19 -12.60 29.76 -25.19
CA GLY A 19 -11.43 30.51 -25.65
C GLY A 19 -10.80 31.41 -24.60
N THR A 20 -10.96 31.07 -23.32
CA THR A 20 -10.68 31.99 -22.20
C THR A 20 -9.19 32.19 -21.92
N LYS A 21 -8.33 31.28 -22.38
CA LYS A 21 -6.86 31.29 -22.22
C LYS A 21 -6.37 31.50 -20.78
N ARG A 22 -7.18 31.14 -19.78
CA ARG A 22 -6.82 31.24 -18.36
C ARG A 22 -5.85 30.14 -17.96
N THR A 23 -4.92 30.46 -17.08
CA THR A 23 -4.17 29.47 -16.30
C THR A 23 -5.06 28.83 -15.23
N ASP A 24 -4.64 27.69 -14.68
CA ASP A 24 -5.39 27.01 -13.60
C ASP A 24 -5.60 27.93 -12.38
N GLN A 25 -4.60 28.72 -12.00
CA GLN A 25 -4.71 29.67 -10.89
C GLN A 25 -5.71 30.78 -11.17
N GLU A 26 -5.72 31.33 -12.39
CA GLU A 26 -6.68 32.35 -12.79
C GLU A 26 -8.10 31.80 -12.87
N LEU A 27 -8.27 30.55 -13.33
CA LEU A 27 -9.55 29.87 -13.35
C LEU A 27 -10.10 29.68 -11.93
N ILE A 28 -9.27 29.19 -11.00
CA ILE A 28 -9.64 29.03 -9.59
C ILE A 28 -10.06 30.37 -8.98
N ALA A 29 -9.29 31.43 -9.21
CA ALA A 29 -9.59 32.76 -8.70
C ALA A 29 -10.89 33.34 -9.29
N GLU A 30 -11.17 33.09 -10.57
CA GLU A 30 -12.41 33.54 -11.22
C GLU A 30 -13.65 32.81 -10.67
N ILE A 31 -13.54 31.49 -10.45
CA ILE A 31 -14.62 30.69 -9.84
C ILE A 31 -14.89 31.18 -8.41
N ASP A 32 -13.85 31.36 -7.59
CA ASP A 32 -14.03 31.88 -6.22
C ASP A 32 -14.64 33.30 -6.23
N ARG A 33 -14.21 34.17 -7.14
CA ARG A 33 -14.81 35.50 -7.31
C ARG A 33 -16.30 35.40 -7.68
N GLY A 34 -16.67 34.44 -8.52
CA GLY A 34 -18.06 34.17 -8.87
C GLY A 34 -18.91 33.77 -7.65
N TYR A 35 -18.37 32.89 -6.79
CA TYR A 35 -19.01 32.54 -5.52
C TYR A 35 -19.15 33.75 -4.59
N GLN A 36 -18.10 34.56 -4.44
CA GLN A 36 -18.13 35.77 -3.61
C GLN A 36 -19.19 36.77 -4.08
N LEU A 37 -19.26 37.03 -5.39
CA LEU A 37 -20.24 37.93 -5.98
C LEU A 37 -21.68 37.42 -5.79
N ALA A 38 -21.92 36.13 -6.06
CA ALA A 38 -23.24 35.54 -5.82
C ALA A 38 -23.62 35.62 -4.33
N GLY A 39 -22.66 35.39 -3.43
CA GLY A 39 -22.85 35.49 -1.99
C GLY A 39 -23.20 36.90 -1.53
N SER A 40 -22.52 37.94 -2.06
CA SER A 40 -22.82 39.33 -1.72
C SER A 40 -24.20 39.75 -2.21
N LEU A 41 -24.59 39.36 -3.43
CA LEU A 41 -25.92 39.64 -3.99
C LEU A 41 -27.03 38.99 -3.16
N LEU A 42 -26.84 37.74 -2.73
CA LEU A 42 -27.81 37.04 -1.87
C LEU A 42 -27.88 37.64 -0.47
N THR A 43 -26.74 38.06 0.08
CA THR A 43 -26.69 38.73 1.38
C THR A 43 -27.47 40.04 1.33
N GLU A 44 -27.21 40.89 0.34
CA GLU A 44 -27.95 42.15 0.15
C GLU A 44 -29.46 41.91 -0.09
N ALA A 45 -29.80 40.89 -0.89
CA ALA A 45 -31.20 40.53 -1.12
C ALA A 45 -31.90 40.05 0.17
N LEU A 46 -31.17 39.31 1.03
CA LEU A 46 -31.66 38.84 2.32
C LEU A 46 -31.75 39.98 3.34
N ASP A 47 -30.82 40.93 3.34
CA ASP A 47 -30.89 42.12 4.20
C ASP A 47 -32.14 42.95 3.89
N ASN A 48 -32.47 43.07 2.59
CA ASN A 48 -33.69 43.73 2.13
C ASN A 48 -34.96 42.90 2.33
N ASN A 49 -34.84 41.57 2.42
CA ASN A 49 -35.96 40.63 2.62
C ASN A 49 -35.63 39.60 3.70
N PRO A 50 -35.50 39.98 5.00
CA PRO A 50 -34.97 39.08 6.04
C PRO A 50 -35.84 37.85 6.30
N GLN A 51 -37.11 37.94 5.89
CA GLN A 51 -38.08 36.86 6.02
C GLN A 51 -38.07 35.87 4.84
N ASN A 52 -37.26 36.09 3.81
CA ASN A 52 -37.23 35.20 2.65
C ASN A 52 -36.32 33.98 2.92
N GLN A 53 -36.95 32.87 3.31
CA GLN A 53 -36.25 31.62 3.62
C GLN A 53 -35.53 31.03 2.41
N ASN A 54 -36.12 31.14 1.21
CA ASN A 54 -35.53 30.62 -0.02
C ASN A 54 -34.20 31.31 -0.35
N LEU A 55 -34.11 32.63 -0.12
CA LEU A 55 -32.83 33.36 -0.24
C LEU A 55 -31.80 32.88 0.77
N ARG A 56 -32.22 32.60 2.02
CA ARG A 56 -31.33 32.09 3.07
C ARG A 56 -30.81 30.69 2.75
N VAL A 57 -31.68 29.79 2.28
CA VAL A 57 -31.29 28.44 1.82
C VAL A 57 -30.32 28.53 0.65
N LEU A 58 -30.63 29.36 -0.36
CA LEU A 58 -29.75 29.51 -1.52
C LEU A 58 -28.37 30.05 -1.13
N LEU A 59 -28.30 30.98 -0.17
CA LEU A 59 -27.04 31.46 0.39
C LEU A 59 -26.29 30.37 1.15
N ALA A 60 -27.00 29.58 1.97
CA ALA A 60 -26.43 28.44 2.69
C ALA A 60 -25.78 27.45 1.72
N THR A 61 -26.51 27.04 0.67
CA THR A 61 -26.01 26.06 -0.29
C THR A 61 -24.85 26.61 -1.11
N LEU A 62 -24.90 27.89 -1.50
CA LEU A 62 -23.80 28.54 -2.22
C LEU A 62 -22.51 28.59 -1.37
N GLN A 63 -22.63 28.87 -0.07
CA GLN A 63 -21.49 28.87 0.84
C GLN A 63 -20.90 27.47 1.04
N PHE A 64 -21.76 26.45 1.11
CA PHE A 64 -21.32 25.05 1.14
C PHE A 64 -20.54 24.67 -0.13
N ASP A 65 -21.11 24.97 -1.30
CA ASP A 65 -20.47 24.72 -2.61
C ASP A 65 -19.09 25.36 -2.72
N ARG A 66 -18.97 26.59 -2.22
CA ARG A 66 -17.71 27.33 -2.19
C ARG A 66 -16.70 26.66 -1.24
N ALA A 67 -17.16 26.19 -0.07
CA ALA A 67 -16.30 25.50 0.88
C ALA A 67 -15.69 24.24 0.26
N GLU A 68 -16.51 23.39 -0.35
CA GLU A 68 -16.07 22.17 -1.02
C GLU A 68 -15.13 22.46 -2.20
N PHE A 69 -15.44 23.49 -3.00
CA PHE A 69 -14.55 23.94 -4.07
C PHE A 69 -13.16 24.31 -3.54
N LEU A 70 -13.10 25.17 -2.53
CA LEU A 70 -11.83 25.64 -1.97
C LEU A 70 -11.06 24.53 -1.26
N TYR A 71 -11.76 23.58 -0.64
CA TYR A 71 -11.13 22.39 -0.05
C TYR A 71 -10.42 21.54 -1.10
N GLY A 72 -11.07 21.31 -2.26
CA GLY A 72 -10.43 20.68 -3.41
C GLY A 72 -9.20 21.41 -3.93
N GLN A 73 -9.11 22.72 -3.69
CA GLN A 73 -7.92 23.56 -3.99
C GLN A 73 -6.91 23.64 -2.84
N LYS A 74 -7.04 22.77 -1.82
CA LYS A 74 -6.14 22.66 -0.67
C LYS A 74 -6.04 23.95 0.16
N VAL A 75 -7.14 24.67 0.31
CA VAL A 75 -7.24 25.75 1.29
C VAL A 75 -7.01 25.22 2.71
N ASP A 76 -6.63 26.09 3.64
CA ASP A 76 -6.44 25.69 5.04
C ASP A 76 -7.76 25.23 5.69
N LEU A 77 -7.66 24.24 6.59
CA LEU A 77 -8.81 23.64 7.26
C LEU A 77 -9.66 24.66 8.03
N LYS A 78 -9.06 25.73 8.57
CA LYS A 78 -9.81 26.74 9.33
C LYS A 78 -10.76 27.50 8.41
N THR A 79 -10.31 27.88 7.21
CA THR A 79 -11.16 28.51 6.20
C THR A 79 -12.28 27.57 5.74
N TYR A 80 -11.94 26.31 5.47
CA TYR A 80 -12.91 25.28 5.05
C TYR A 80 -14.02 25.07 6.10
N ILE A 81 -13.64 24.78 7.35
CA ILE A 81 -14.58 24.55 8.46
C ILE A 81 -15.43 25.81 8.71
N GLY A 82 -14.82 26.99 8.69
CA GLY A 82 -15.55 28.25 8.92
C GLY A 82 -16.66 28.51 7.90
N LEU A 83 -16.44 28.19 6.62
CA LEU A 83 -17.46 28.33 5.58
C LEU A 83 -18.58 27.28 5.72
N ARG A 84 -18.24 26.02 6.05
CA ARG A 84 -19.22 24.95 6.31
C ARG A 84 -20.09 25.28 7.52
N ASP A 85 -19.50 25.73 8.63
CA ASP A 85 -20.23 26.13 9.83
C ASP A 85 -21.21 27.28 9.52
N GLN A 86 -20.78 28.26 8.74
CA GLN A 86 -21.64 29.37 8.32
C GLN A 86 -22.82 28.88 7.46
N SER A 87 -22.57 27.96 6.53
CA SER A 87 -23.63 27.34 5.73
C SER A 87 -24.67 26.62 6.61
N PHE A 88 -24.23 25.78 7.54
CA PHE A 88 -25.13 25.06 8.44
C PHE A 88 -25.91 26.00 9.37
N GLN A 89 -25.29 27.09 9.84
CA GLN A 89 -26.00 28.13 10.59
C GLN A 89 -27.11 28.79 9.76
N LEU A 90 -26.90 29.03 8.47
CA LEU A 90 -27.91 29.59 7.58
C LEU A 90 -29.06 28.61 7.35
N TYR A 91 -28.79 27.32 7.14
CA TYR A 91 -29.83 26.29 7.04
C TYR A 91 -30.69 26.22 8.30
N ARG A 92 -30.05 26.15 9.48
CA ARG A 92 -30.73 26.17 10.78
C ARG A 92 -31.59 27.42 10.95
N GLY A 93 -31.04 28.58 10.60
CA GLY A 93 -31.76 29.85 10.63
C GLY A 93 -32.96 29.89 9.68
N ALA A 94 -32.87 29.27 8.50
CA ALA A 94 -33.98 29.15 7.57
C ALA A 94 -35.08 28.23 8.12
N ALA A 95 -34.70 27.07 8.67
CA ALA A 95 -35.62 26.09 9.23
C ALA A 95 -36.38 26.63 10.45
N HIS A 96 -35.72 27.37 11.35
CA HIS A 96 -36.40 28.01 12.47
C HIS A 96 -37.43 29.05 12.03
N GLN A 97 -37.08 29.83 11.00
CA GLN A 97 -37.98 30.85 10.50
C GLN A 97 -39.19 30.22 9.78
N TYR A 98 -38.96 29.14 9.05
CA TYR A 98 -40.02 28.32 8.45
C TYR A 98 -40.97 27.77 9.51
N ALA A 99 -40.43 27.17 10.57
CA ALA A 99 -41.22 26.67 11.69
C ALA A 99 -42.03 27.78 12.37
N ALA A 100 -41.49 29.00 12.49
CA ALA A 100 -42.21 30.15 13.04
C ALA A 100 -43.35 30.60 12.12
N GLN A 101 -43.14 30.59 10.80
CA GLN A 101 -44.17 30.92 9.81
C GLN A 101 -45.32 29.92 9.81
N LEU A 102 -45.01 28.61 9.84
CA LEU A 102 -46.02 27.55 9.92
C LEU A 102 -46.92 27.64 11.16
N LYS A 103 -46.42 28.22 12.26
CA LYS A 103 -47.21 28.46 13.47
C LYS A 103 -48.18 29.63 13.32
N GLN A 104 -47.86 30.60 12.45
CA GLN A 104 -48.69 31.77 12.20
C GLN A 104 -49.73 31.49 11.12
N ASP A 105 -49.39 30.68 10.13
CA ASP A 105 -50.24 30.33 9.00
C ASP A 105 -50.57 28.83 9.02
N THR A 106 -51.76 28.51 9.50
CA THR A 106 -52.26 27.13 9.58
C THR A 106 -52.61 26.53 8.22
N GLU A 107 -52.77 27.36 7.18
CA GLU A 107 -53.08 26.90 5.81
C GLU A 107 -51.84 26.77 4.94
N ALA A 108 -50.68 27.27 5.39
CA ALA A 108 -49.41 27.17 4.67
C ALA A 108 -49.11 25.73 4.25
N GLU A 109 -48.78 25.52 2.98
CA GLU A 109 -48.40 24.21 2.47
C GLU A 109 -47.07 23.74 3.07
N PRO A 110 -46.99 22.47 3.51
CA PRO A 110 -45.75 21.89 4.01
C PRO A 110 -44.72 21.74 2.88
N SER A 111 -43.48 22.14 3.13
CA SER A 111 -42.36 21.97 2.21
C SER A 111 -41.16 21.42 2.99
N ILE A 112 -40.44 20.51 2.34
CA ILE A 112 -39.22 19.92 2.90
C ILE A 112 -37.95 20.50 2.28
N ASP A 113 -38.03 21.45 1.36
CA ASP A 113 -36.88 21.88 0.55
C ASP A 113 -35.70 22.37 1.41
N ILE A 114 -35.99 23.09 2.51
CA ILE A 114 -34.99 23.55 3.47
C ILE A 114 -34.27 22.36 4.11
N PHE A 115 -35.03 21.38 4.60
CA PHE A 115 -34.51 20.19 5.28
C PHE A 115 -33.77 19.27 4.29
N TRP A 116 -34.26 19.18 3.06
CA TRP A 116 -33.66 18.38 1.99
C TRP A 116 -32.31 18.94 1.55
N GLN A 117 -32.21 20.25 1.30
CA GLN A 117 -30.94 20.89 0.94
C GLN A 117 -29.91 20.81 2.08
N TRP A 118 -30.38 20.99 3.33
CA TRP A 118 -29.54 20.79 4.51
C TRP A 118 -29.05 19.34 4.62
N PHE A 119 -29.93 18.36 4.41
CA PHE A 119 -29.56 16.94 4.41
C PHE A 119 -28.52 16.62 3.34
N GLN A 120 -28.71 17.09 2.10
CA GLN A 120 -27.73 16.90 1.02
C GLN A 120 -26.36 17.46 1.44
N SER A 121 -26.32 18.71 1.91
CA SER A 121 -25.06 19.33 2.38
C SER A 121 -24.44 18.59 3.56
N ALA A 122 -25.27 18.07 4.48
CA ALA A 122 -24.80 17.26 5.60
C ALA A 122 -24.23 15.90 5.15
N LEU A 123 -24.70 15.33 4.04
CA LEU A 123 -24.07 14.16 3.41
C LEU A 123 -22.74 14.49 2.70
N GLY A 124 -22.43 15.77 2.51
CA GLY A 124 -21.17 16.25 1.93
C GLY A 124 -21.29 16.91 0.55
N ALA A 125 -22.48 17.01 -0.04
CA ALA A 125 -22.65 17.63 -1.35
C ALA A 125 -23.91 18.49 -1.44
N SER A 126 -23.87 19.59 -2.19
CA SER A 126 -25.08 20.39 -2.47
C SER A 126 -26.04 19.74 -3.46
N ASP A 127 -25.59 18.70 -4.17
CA ASP A 127 -26.35 17.86 -5.07
C ASP A 127 -25.89 16.41 -4.89
N LEU A 128 -26.83 15.48 -4.82
CA LEU A 128 -26.54 14.06 -4.64
C LEU A 128 -25.71 13.49 -5.79
N ALA A 129 -25.83 14.05 -6.99
CA ALA A 129 -25.05 13.64 -8.15
C ALA A 129 -23.54 13.93 -8.01
N TYR A 130 -23.16 14.86 -7.12
CA TYR A 130 -21.77 15.24 -6.86
C TYR A 130 -21.18 14.59 -5.60
N LEU A 131 -21.93 13.71 -4.92
CA LEU A 131 -21.46 13.02 -3.72
C LEU A 131 -20.31 12.07 -4.06
N THR A 132 -19.30 12.02 -3.20
CA THR A 132 -18.10 11.20 -3.38
C THR A 132 -17.85 10.31 -2.15
N ARG A 133 -16.97 9.30 -2.28
CA ARG A 133 -16.62 8.41 -1.15
C ARG A 133 -15.80 9.10 -0.05
N GLN A 134 -15.16 10.22 -0.37
CA GLN A 134 -14.37 10.96 0.61
C GLN A 134 -15.27 11.76 1.56
N ASP A 135 -16.52 11.95 1.19
CA ASP A 135 -17.49 12.72 1.96
C ASP A 135 -17.99 11.90 3.15
N ALA A 136 -17.64 12.36 4.34
CA ALA A 136 -18.17 11.83 5.59
C ALA A 136 -19.44 12.60 5.98
N PRO A 137 -20.57 11.93 6.27
CA PRO A 137 -21.77 12.59 6.73
C PRO A 137 -21.58 13.33 8.06
N GLU A 138 -22.07 14.56 8.15
CA GLU A 138 -22.13 15.38 9.35
C GLU A 138 -23.33 14.97 10.21
N ARG A 139 -23.15 13.90 10.99
CA ARG A 139 -24.23 13.26 11.75
C ARG A 139 -24.94 14.19 12.72
N ASP A 140 -24.24 15.14 13.32
CA ASP A 140 -24.83 16.13 14.22
C ASP A 140 -25.83 17.03 13.48
N GLN A 141 -25.56 17.37 12.22
CA GLN A 141 -26.47 18.15 11.38
C GLN A 141 -27.70 17.33 10.98
N ILE A 142 -27.51 16.04 10.67
CA ILE A 142 -28.60 15.10 10.37
C ILE A 142 -29.54 14.96 11.57
N ASP A 143 -28.99 14.81 12.77
CA ASP A 143 -29.77 14.73 14.02
C ASP A 143 -30.50 16.04 14.31
N GLU A 144 -29.89 17.18 13.99
CA GLU A 144 -30.52 18.48 14.15
C GLU A 144 -31.69 18.70 13.18
N ILE A 145 -31.58 18.22 11.94
CA ILE A 145 -32.70 18.23 10.98
C ILE A 145 -33.86 17.41 11.55
N ALA A 146 -33.58 16.19 12.04
CA ALA A 146 -34.59 15.33 12.65
C ALA A 146 -35.28 16.04 13.83
N ALA A 147 -34.50 16.61 14.75
CA ALA A 147 -35.03 17.34 15.90
C ALA A 147 -35.88 18.56 15.48
N THR A 148 -35.48 19.27 14.43
CA THR A 148 -36.20 20.46 13.95
C THR A 148 -37.55 20.09 13.34
N ILE A 149 -37.63 18.99 12.58
CA ILE A 149 -38.90 18.47 12.02
C ILE A 149 -39.82 17.99 13.15
N GLN A 150 -39.27 17.31 14.15
CA GLN A 150 -40.03 16.85 15.33
C GLN A 150 -40.59 18.03 16.15
N ALA A 151 -39.85 19.15 16.22
CA ALA A 151 -40.27 20.35 16.94
C ALA A 151 -41.44 21.11 16.28
N LEU A 152 -41.84 20.75 15.04
CA LEU A 152 -43.04 21.31 14.40
C LEU A 152 -44.33 20.88 15.12
N GLY A 153 -44.36 19.65 15.63
CA GLY A 153 -45.45 19.06 16.40
C GLY A 153 -46.66 18.62 15.58
N GLY A 154 -47.39 17.64 16.12
CA GLY A 154 -48.69 17.20 15.60
C GLY A 154 -48.68 16.77 14.12
N GLU A 155 -49.73 17.16 13.41
CA GLU A 155 -49.91 16.85 11.98
C GLU A 155 -48.82 17.45 11.09
N ARG A 156 -48.20 18.57 11.51
CA ARG A 156 -47.09 19.17 10.76
C ARG A 156 -45.89 18.24 10.76
N THR A 157 -45.47 17.71 11.91
CA THR A 157 -44.37 16.73 11.95
C THR A 157 -44.66 15.51 11.06
N GLU A 158 -45.85 14.93 11.19
CA GLU A 158 -46.25 13.76 10.38
C GLU A 158 -46.11 14.07 8.88
N LYS A 159 -46.64 15.21 8.43
CA LYS A 159 -46.62 15.55 7.02
C LYS A 159 -45.22 15.83 6.47
N HIS A 160 -44.33 16.41 7.28
CA HIS A 160 -42.94 16.64 6.86
C HIS A 160 -42.13 15.35 6.81
N LEU A 161 -42.33 14.43 7.76
CA LEU A 161 -41.71 13.10 7.73
C LEU A 161 -42.22 12.27 6.55
N GLN A 162 -43.52 12.37 6.23
CA GLN A 162 -44.09 11.77 5.04
C GLN A 162 -43.37 12.25 3.79
N LEU A 163 -43.36 13.56 3.53
CA LEU A 163 -42.73 14.17 2.36
C LEU A 163 -41.23 13.84 2.29
N PHE A 164 -40.53 13.87 3.42
CA PHE A 164 -39.10 13.56 3.46
C PHE A 164 -38.83 12.09 3.10
N GLY A 165 -39.60 11.15 3.65
CA GLY A 165 -39.44 9.72 3.33
C GLY A 165 -39.81 9.38 1.88
N GLU A 166 -40.84 10.02 1.32
CA GLU A 166 -41.17 9.93 -0.11
C GLU A 166 -40.01 10.43 -0.97
N LYS A 167 -39.50 11.64 -0.67
CA LYS A 167 -38.37 12.24 -1.39
C LYS A 167 -37.07 11.42 -1.28
N LEU A 168 -36.83 10.81 -0.12
CA LEU A 168 -35.68 9.92 0.13
C LEU A 168 -35.71 8.72 -0.81
N THR A 169 -36.88 8.14 -1.06
CA THR A 169 -37.01 6.99 -1.97
C THR A 169 -36.96 7.43 -3.44
N GLU A 170 -37.60 8.54 -3.79
CA GLU A 170 -37.61 9.08 -5.16
C GLU A 170 -36.22 9.51 -5.63
N SER A 171 -35.41 10.09 -4.75
CA SER A 171 -34.11 10.67 -5.13
C SER A 171 -32.97 9.64 -5.18
N GLN A 172 -33.24 8.36 -4.88
CA GLN A 172 -32.21 7.33 -4.80
C GLN A 172 -31.42 7.14 -6.12
N SER A 173 -32.06 7.35 -7.27
CA SER A 173 -31.43 7.23 -8.59
C SER A 173 -30.38 8.29 -8.88
N ASN A 174 -30.39 9.38 -8.11
CA ASN A 174 -29.41 10.46 -8.23
C ASN A 174 -28.19 10.24 -7.32
N VAL A 175 -28.20 9.17 -6.51
CA VAL A 175 -27.12 8.82 -5.60
C VAL A 175 -26.23 7.78 -6.28
N PRO A 176 -24.91 8.05 -6.42
CA PRO A 176 -23.99 7.04 -6.95
C PRO A 176 -24.09 5.72 -6.19
N GLY A 177 -24.04 4.61 -6.92
CA GLY A 177 -24.14 3.25 -6.40
C GLY A 177 -23.41 3.02 -5.06
N PRO A 178 -22.10 3.33 -4.98
CA PRO A 178 -21.29 3.20 -3.77
C PRO A 178 -21.74 3.99 -2.53
N LEU A 179 -22.57 5.02 -2.70
CA LEU A 179 -22.93 5.97 -1.64
C LEU A 179 -24.36 5.76 -1.13
N ARG A 180 -25.16 4.96 -1.85
CA ARG A 180 -26.54 4.58 -1.47
C ARG A 180 -26.67 4.05 -0.04
N PRO A 181 -25.77 3.20 0.50
CA PRO A 181 -25.89 2.71 1.87
C PRO A 181 -25.87 3.82 2.90
N ASN A 182 -24.92 4.75 2.79
CA ASN A 182 -24.81 5.87 3.73
C ASN A 182 -25.97 6.85 3.54
N TYR A 183 -26.34 7.14 2.30
CA TYR A 183 -27.52 7.96 1.99
C TYR A 183 -28.80 7.44 2.68
N PHE A 184 -29.11 6.15 2.54
CA PHE A 184 -30.28 5.58 3.20
C PHE A 184 -30.12 5.53 4.72
N ARG A 185 -28.96 5.10 5.23
CA ARG A 185 -28.70 5.01 6.67
C ARG A 185 -28.88 6.36 7.37
N GLU A 186 -28.36 7.43 6.78
CA GLU A 186 -28.50 8.77 7.35
C GLU A 186 -29.90 9.35 7.12
N GLY A 187 -30.53 9.08 5.98
CA GLY A 187 -31.91 9.49 5.70
C GLY A 187 -32.94 8.89 6.66
N ILE A 188 -32.81 7.60 7.01
CA ILE A 188 -33.72 6.96 7.97
C ILE A 188 -33.57 7.50 9.40
N ARG A 189 -32.43 8.12 9.75
CA ARG A 189 -32.27 8.81 11.05
C ARG A 189 -33.21 10.01 11.17
N ILE A 190 -33.49 10.69 10.06
CA ILE A 190 -34.43 11.81 10.00
C ILE A 190 -35.88 11.30 9.99
N VAL A 191 -36.18 10.33 9.12
CA VAL A 191 -37.55 9.79 8.96
C VAL A 191 -37.99 8.99 10.20
N GLY A 192 -37.06 8.39 10.93
CA GLY A 192 -37.33 7.54 12.08
C GLY A 192 -38.17 6.33 11.69
N GLU A 193 -39.21 6.04 12.47
CA GLU A 193 -40.14 4.91 12.26
C GLU A 193 -41.36 5.27 11.38
N HIS A 194 -41.40 6.48 10.81
CA HIS A 194 -42.54 6.90 9.99
C HIS A 194 -42.77 5.93 8.80
N PRO A 195 -44.03 5.60 8.42
CA PRO A 195 -44.32 4.62 7.37
C PRO A 195 -43.70 4.93 6.00
N SER A 196 -43.58 6.22 5.63
CA SER A 196 -42.91 6.62 4.38
C SER A 196 -41.43 6.20 4.28
N GLY A 197 -40.78 5.90 5.41
CA GLY A 197 -39.40 5.41 5.45
C GLY A 197 -39.24 3.90 5.37
N GLU A 198 -40.34 3.13 5.29
CA GLU A 198 -40.27 1.66 5.35
C GLU A 198 -39.39 1.06 4.23
N SER A 199 -39.53 1.57 3.01
CA SER A 199 -38.72 1.12 1.86
C SER A 199 -37.22 1.39 2.08
N ALA A 200 -36.86 2.55 2.63
CA ALA A 200 -35.48 2.88 2.95
C ALA A 200 -34.91 2.01 4.08
N ARG A 201 -35.70 1.76 5.14
CA ARG A 201 -35.30 0.86 6.23
C ARG A 201 -35.09 -0.57 5.73
N LYS A 202 -35.96 -1.08 4.86
CA LYS A 202 -35.79 -2.39 4.19
C LYS A 202 -34.52 -2.45 3.37
N ARG A 203 -34.16 -1.38 2.64
CA ARG A 203 -32.92 -1.31 1.88
C ARG A 203 -31.68 -1.35 2.78
N VAL A 204 -31.68 -0.59 3.88
CA VAL A 204 -30.58 -0.63 4.86
C VAL A 204 -30.43 -2.03 5.47
N LEU A 205 -31.54 -2.66 5.85
CA LEU A 205 -31.54 -4.02 6.38
C LEU A 205 -30.97 -5.01 5.35
N TYR A 206 -31.37 -4.91 4.09
CA TYR A 206 -30.80 -5.74 3.01
C TYR A 206 -29.28 -5.59 2.91
N TYR A 207 -28.74 -4.36 2.96
CA TYR A 207 -27.29 -4.16 2.95
C TYR A 207 -26.62 -4.76 4.20
N GLU A 208 -27.23 -4.66 5.38
CA GLU A 208 -26.72 -5.27 6.61
C GLU A 208 -26.73 -6.80 6.56
N GLU A 209 -27.77 -7.39 5.97
CA GLU A 209 -27.84 -8.83 5.71
C GLU A 209 -26.72 -9.27 4.77
N LEU A 210 -26.48 -8.56 3.65
CA LEU A 210 -25.35 -8.82 2.75
C LEU A 210 -24.00 -8.74 3.46
N LEU A 211 -23.80 -7.72 4.30
CA LEU A 211 -22.58 -7.57 5.12
C LEU A 211 -22.40 -8.72 6.12
N SER A 212 -23.48 -9.33 6.60
CA SER A 212 -23.42 -10.49 7.50
C SER A 212 -23.06 -11.81 6.78
N GLU A 213 -23.31 -11.85 5.47
CA GLU A 213 -23.10 -13.01 4.60
C GLU A 213 -21.75 -12.99 3.86
N VAL A 214 -20.96 -11.93 4.03
CA VAL A 214 -19.64 -11.78 3.40
C VAL A 214 -18.60 -11.27 4.40
N GLN A 215 -17.39 -11.81 4.36
CA GLN A 215 -16.30 -11.48 5.27
C GLN A 215 -14.97 -11.43 4.53
N LEU A 216 -14.19 -10.39 4.76
CA LEU A 216 -12.78 -10.39 4.42
C LEU A 216 -12.04 -11.11 5.54
N HIS A 217 -11.23 -12.10 5.19
CA HIS A 217 -10.49 -12.89 6.16
C HIS A 217 -8.99 -12.80 5.92
N LEU A 218 -8.28 -12.37 6.95
CA LEU A 218 -6.84 -12.44 7.05
C LEU A 218 -6.46 -13.58 7.99
N GLU A 219 -5.58 -14.46 7.53
CA GLU A 219 -5.13 -15.63 8.28
C GLU A 219 -3.61 -15.69 8.25
N VAL A 220 -2.97 -15.75 9.42
CA VAL A 220 -1.51 -15.94 9.51
C VAL A 220 -1.18 -17.33 8.97
N ASP A 221 -0.21 -17.42 8.08
CA ASP A 221 0.25 -18.70 7.54
C ASP A 221 1.12 -19.43 8.58
N GLY A 222 0.49 -20.21 9.45
CA GLY A 222 1.14 -20.99 10.51
C GLY A 222 0.96 -20.37 11.90
N SER A 223 2.00 -20.42 12.73
CA SER A 223 1.94 -19.89 14.09
C SER A 223 1.78 -18.36 14.12
N THR A 224 0.98 -17.87 15.08
CA THR A 224 0.83 -16.43 15.40
C THR A 224 2.03 -15.87 16.17
N ASN A 225 2.96 -16.70 16.65
CA ASN A 225 4.26 -16.26 17.13
C ASN A 225 5.19 -16.02 15.93
N VAL A 226 5.15 -14.79 15.43
CA VAL A 226 5.76 -14.37 14.17
C VAL A 226 7.22 -13.94 14.32
N GLY A 227 7.65 -13.63 15.54
CA GLY A 227 8.99 -13.10 15.82
C GLY A 227 9.17 -11.64 15.37
N ASN A 228 10.07 -10.92 16.04
CA ASN A 228 10.36 -9.52 15.71
C ASN A 228 11.21 -9.42 14.44
N ASN A 229 10.81 -8.57 13.48
CA ASN A 229 11.53 -8.32 12.23
C ASN A 229 11.79 -9.60 11.40
N GLN A 230 11.03 -10.67 11.66
CA GLN A 230 11.10 -11.93 10.95
C GLN A 230 9.95 -12.01 9.94
N PRO A 231 10.20 -12.47 8.69
CA PRO A 231 9.15 -12.51 7.68
C PRO A 231 8.12 -13.57 8.02
N PHE A 232 6.84 -13.21 7.91
CA PHE A 232 5.72 -14.13 8.08
C PHE A 232 4.63 -13.88 7.04
N GLY A 233 3.84 -14.92 6.80
CA GLY A 233 2.82 -14.94 5.77
C GLY A 233 1.45 -14.58 6.29
N VAL A 234 0.65 -13.92 5.45
CA VAL A 234 -0.78 -13.72 5.70
C VAL A 234 -1.56 -14.04 4.43
N ARG A 235 -2.49 -14.99 4.53
CA ARG A 235 -3.44 -15.31 3.46
C ARG A 235 -4.59 -14.32 3.50
N ILE A 236 -4.99 -13.83 2.33
CA ILE A 236 -6.15 -12.97 2.16
C ILE A 236 -7.22 -13.76 1.40
N SER A 237 -8.42 -13.82 1.96
CA SER A 237 -9.56 -14.47 1.32
C SER A 237 -10.87 -13.74 1.58
N VAL A 238 -11.81 -13.86 0.65
CA VAL A 238 -13.21 -13.50 0.87
C VAL A 238 -13.97 -14.76 1.21
N ARG A 239 -14.70 -14.74 2.31
CA ARG A 239 -15.63 -15.79 2.72
C ARG A 239 -17.05 -15.30 2.51
N ASN A 240 -17.88 -16.08 1.86
CA ASN A 240 -19.28 -15.73 1.62
C ASN A 240 -20.20 -16.94 1.77
N THR A 241 -21.49 -16.70 1.96
CA THR A 241 -22.50 -17.76 1.87
C THR A 241 -22.58 -18.30 0.44
N THR A 242 -23.01 -19.55 0.29
CA THR A 242 -23.29 -20.14 -1.03
C THR A 242 -24.39 -19.39 -1.77
N THR A 243 -25.32 -18.76 -1.05
CA THR A 243 -26.42 -18.00 -1.64
C THR A 243 -25.89 -16.73 -2.30
N VAL A 244 -25.11 -15.94 -1.56
CA VAL A 244 -24.54 -14.67 -2.06
C VAL A 244 -23.55 -14.88 -3.21
N GLY A 245 -22.81 -15.99 -3.18
CA GLY A 245 -21.83 -16.32 -4.23
C GLY A 245 -22.40 -16.93 -5.52
N GLN A 246 -23.71 -17.14 -5.65
CA GLN A 246 -24.33 -17.58 -6.91
C GLN A 246 -24.64 -16.38 -7.82
N GLU A 247 -24.82 -16.61 -9.13
CA GLU A 247 -25.14 -15.56 -10.13
C GLU A 247 -26.41 -14.73 -9.80
N GLY A 248 -27.24 -15.17 -8.84
CA GLY A 248 -28.40 -14.42 -8.31
C GLY A 248 -28.26 -13.92 -6.86
N GLY A 249 -27.13 -14.17 -6.21
CA GLY A 249 -26.84 -13.82 -4.81
C GLY A 249 -26.37 -12.39 -4.58
N GLY A 250 -26.21 -11.63 -5.66
CA GLY A 250 -25.87 -10.22 -5.62
C GLY A 250 -24.38 -9.93 -5.64
N LEU A 251 -23.48 -10.79 -5.13
CA LEU A 251 -22.05 -10.52 -5.21
C LEU A 251 -21.55 -10.65 -6.66
N ILE A 252 -20.98 -9.58 -7.18
CA ILE A 252 -20.40 -9.56 -8.53
C ILE A 252 -18.96 -10.10 -8.47
N ASP A 253 -18.54 -10.89 -9.46
CA ASP A 253 -17.16 -11.40 -9.54
C ASP A 253 -16.19 -10.21 -9.66
N PHE A 254 -15.31 -10.05 -8.68
CA PHE A 254 -14.34 -8.96 -8.66
C PHE A 254 -13.34 -9.05 -9.81
N ALA A 255 -13.15 -10.23 -10.43
CA ALA A 255 -12.34 -10.36 -11.63
C ALA A 255 -12.89 -9.52 -12.80
N GLU A 256 -14.22 -9.38 -12.91
CA GLU A 256 -14.88 -8.58 -13.95
C GLU A 256 -14.61 -7.08 -13.81
N LEU A 257 -14.32 -6.62 -12.59
CA LEU A 257 -14.06 -5.20 -12.29
C LEU A 257 -12.58 -4.84 -12.30
N THR A 258 -11.69 -5.79 -12.61
CA THR A 258 -10.24 -5.54 -12.66
C THR A 258 -9.92 -4.45 -13.68
N GLY A 259 -9.21 -3.40 -13.26
CA GLY A 259 -8.86 -2.26 -14.10
C GLY A 259 -9.99 -1.24 -14.35
N SER A 260 -11.17 -1.43 -13.73
CA SER A 260 -12.22 -0.42 -13.72
C SER A 260 -11.91 0.72 -12.73
N GLN A 261 -12.70 1.79 -12.77
CA GLN A 261 -12.62 2.88 -11.78
C GLN A 261 -12.84 2.38 -10.34
N PHE A 262 -13.55 1.26 -10.16
CA PHE A 262 -13.94 0.70 -8.87
C PHE A 262 -13.32 -0.68 -8.62
N ASP A 263 -12.09 -0.90 -9.09
CA ASP A 263 -11.33 -2.13 -8.89
C ASP A 263 -11.17 -2.46 -7.37
N PRO A 264 -11.81 -3.54 -6.87
CA PRO A 264 -11.75 -3.91 -5.46
C PRO A 264 -10.34 -4.30 -5.00
N ILE A 265 -9.55 -4.92 -5.87
CA ILE A 265 -8.19 -5.39 -5.55
C ILE A 265 -7.25 -4.20 -5.42
N LYS A 266 -7.35 -3.23 -6.32
CA LYS A 266 -6.56 -1.99 -6.22
C LYS A 266 -6.89 -1.23 -4.92
N THR A 267 -8.18 -1.10 -4.60
CA THR A 267 -8.63 -0.43 -3.38
C THR A 267 -8.11 -1.13 -2.12
N LEU A 268 -8.15 -2.47 -2.11
CA LEU A 268 -7.59 -3.28 -1.03
C LEU A 268 -6.07 -3.10 -0.91
N GLU A 269 -5.33 -3.05 -2.03
CA GLU A 269 -3.88 -2.84 -2.03
C GLU A 269 -3.51 -1.50 -1.40
N ASP A 270 -4.24 -0.43 -1.73
CA ASP A 270 -4.04 0.89 -1.15
C ASP A 270 -4.37 0.90 0.36
N GLN A 271 -5.48 0.27 0.77
CA GLN A 271 -5.84 0.10 2.18
C GLN A 271 -4.79 -0.69 2.97
N LEU A 272 -4.22 -1.76 2.39
CA LEU A 272 -3.15 -2.53 3.02
C LEU A 272 -1.90 -1.68 3.25
N LYS A 273 -1.48 -0.89 2.27
CA LYS A 273 -0.31 0.01 2.41
C LYS A 273 -0.54 1.07 3.47
N GLU A 274 -1.71 1.70 3.48
CA GLU A 274 -2.07 2.75 4.44
C GLU A 274 -2.14 2.20 5.88
N ARG A 275 -2.88 1.11 6.09
CA ARG A 275 -3.17 0.58 7.42
C ARG A 275 -2.03 -0.23 8.03
N LEU A 276 -1.28 -0.96 7.20
CA LEU A 276 -0.17 -1.81 7.68
C LEU A 276 1.18 -1.10 7.63
N GLY A 277 1.33 -0.08 6.76
CA GLY A 277 2.61 0.57 6.52
C GLY A 277 3.22 1.28 7.73
N GLU A 278 2.45 1.61 8.76
CA GLU A 278 2.99 2.20 9.99
C GLU A 278 3.70 1.18 10.89
N THR A 279 3.16 -0.05 10.98
CA THR A 279 3.58 -1.08 11.95
C THR A 279 4.34 -2.24 11.32
N PHE A 280 4.20 -2.43 10.01
CA PHE A 280 4.81 -3.51 9.24
C PHE A 280 5.63 -3.00 8.06
N PHE A 281 6.69 -3.75 7.71
CA PHE A 281 7.21 -3.75 6.36
C PHE A 281 6.39 -4.73 5.52
N LEU A 282 5.85 -4.26 4.40
CA LEU A 282 5.14 -5.07 3.41
C LEU A 282 6.16 -5.51 2.37
N ASP A 283 6.82 -6.64 2.61
CA ASP A 283 7.88 -7.12 1.73
C ASP A 283 7.30 -7.63 0.40
N VAL A 284 6.18 -8.34 0.46
CA VAL A 284 5.48 -8.87 -0.72
C VAL A 284 3.98 -8.71 -0.59
N THR A 285 3.35 -8.22 -1.65
CA THR A 285 1.90 -8.26 -1.86
C THR A 285 1.61 -8.94 -3.19
N ARG A 286 0.92 -10.09 -3.15
CA ARG A 286 0.62 -10.88 -4.35
C ARG A 286 -0.84 -11.30 -4.38
N PHE A 287 -1.59 -10.81 -5.36
CA PHE A 287 -2.95 -11.26 -5.63
C PHE A 287 -2.98 -12.31 -6.74
N HIS A 288 -4.00 -13.16 -6.73
CA HIS A 288 -4.29 -14.06 -7.85
C HIS A 288 -4.64 -13.26 -9.10
N LYS A 289 -4.31 -13.81 -10.26
CA LYS A 289 -4.69 -13.23 -11.56
C LYS A 289 -5.89 -13.99 -12.11
N GLY A 290 -6.95 -13.27 -12.44
CA GLY A 290 -8.19 -13.87 -12.97
C GLY A 290 -9.08 -14.47 -11.89
N SER A 291 -10.11 -15.21 -12.31
CA SER A 291 -11.09 -15.81 -11.41
C SER A 291 -10.50 -17.02 -10.68
N VAL A 292 -10.80 -17.13 -9.38
CA VAL A 292 -10.35 -18.21 -8.50
C VAL A 292 -11.57 -18.98 -8.02
N GLU A 293 -11.59 -20.28 -8.25
CA GLU A 293 -12.70 -21.14 -7.83
C GLU A 293 -12.90 -21.12 -6.31
N PRO A 294 -14.10 -20.77 -5.82
CA PRO A 294 -14.39 -20.80 -4.39
C PRO A 294 -14.34 -22.23 -3.83
N THR A 295 -13.72 -22.40 -2.66
CA THR A 295 -13.60 -23.68 -1.96
C THR A 295 -14.41 -23.69 -0.67
N GLY A 296 -14.71 -24.85 -0.09
CA GLY A 296 -15.31 -24.93 1.25
C GLY A 296 -14.26 -24.75 2.35
N PHE A 297 -14.62 -24.12 3.48
CA PHE A 297 -13.68 -23.87 4.60
C PHE A 297 -14.15 -24.40 5.97
N GLY A 298 -14.93 -25.49 5.99
CA GLY A 298 -15.36 -26.13 7.25
C GLY A 298 -16.56 -25.45 7.94
N ARG A 299 -17.12 -24.39 7.35
CA ARG A 299 -18.41 -23.82 7.72
C ARG A 299 -19.48 -24.23 6.69
N PRO A 300 -20.49 -25.04 7.06
CA PRO A 300 -21.55 -25.45 6.14
C PRO A 300 -22.28 -24.25 5.53
N GLY A 301 -22.57 -24.30 4.23
CA GLY A 301 -23.25 -23.22 3.50
C GLY A 301 -22.37 -22.00 3.22
N TRP A 302 -21.07 -22.08 3.48
CA TRP A 302 -20.11 -21.02 3.21
C TRP A 302 -18.98 -21.50 2.31
N ARG A 303 -18.43 -20.57 1.53
CA ARG A 303 -17.29 -20.76 0.63
C ARG A 303 -16.23 -19.70 0.90
N GLN A 304 -15.02 -19.98 0.45
CA GLN A 304 -13.86 -19.13 0.56
C GLN A 304 -13.20 -19.01 -0.81
N THR A 305 -13.02 -17.76 -1.26
CA THR A 305 -12.25 -17.41 -2.45
C THR A 305 -10.95 -16.79 -2.00
N SER A 306 -9.83 -17.39 -2.37
CA SER A 306 -8.53 -16.78 -2.09
C SER A 306 -8.35 -15.54 -2.96
N LEU A 307 -7.97 -14.42 -2.34
CA LEU A 307 -7.60 -13.20 -3.07
C LEU A 307 -6.10 -13.15 -3.31
N GLY A 308 -5.29 -13.54 -2.33
CA GLY A 308 -3.85 -13.36 -2.41
C GLY A 308 -3.10 -13.71 -1.13
N TYR A 309 -1.85 -13.28 -1.10
CA TYR A 309 -0.89 -13.56 -0.05
C TYR A 309 0.01 -12.35 0.22
N LEU A 310 0.29 -12.09 1.50
CA LEU A 310 1.19 -11.06 1.98
C LEU A 310 2.40 -11.67 2.67
N VAL A 311 3.54 -11.02 2.54
CA VAL A 311 4.70 -11.24 3.41
C VAL A 311 4.91 -9.96 4.21
N LEU A 312 4.82 -10.08 5.53
CA LEU A 312 4.95 -8.99 6.48
C LEU A 312 6.17 -9.22 7.38
N ARG A 313 6.80 -8.13 7.81
CA ARG A 313 7.72 -8.08 8.95
C ARG A 313 7.29 -7.01 9.93
N THR A 314 7.35 -7.28 11.22
CA THR A 314 7.08 -6.25 12.22
C THR A 314 8.21 -5.22 12.24
N LYS A 315 7.86 -3.95 12.42
CA LYS A 315 8.84 -2.87 12.61
C LYS A 315 9.34 -2.75 14.05
N ASP A 316 8.52 -3.22 15.00
CA ASP A 316 8.76 -3.09 16.43
C ASP A 316 8.23 -4.33 17.18
N PRO A 317 8.90 -4.79 18.25
CA PRO A 317 8.48 -5.96 19.04
C PRO A 317 7.20 -5.74 19.88
N SER A 318 6.70 -4.51 19.98
CA SER A 318 5.42 -4.19 20.62
C SER A 318 4.21 -4.47 19.73
N VAL A 319 4.41 -4.76 18.44
CA VAL A 319 3.33 -5.04 17.51
C VAL A 319 2.68 -6.39 17.84
N ASP A 320 1.47 -6.34 18.38
CA ASP A 320 0.72 -7.50 18.87
C ASP A 320 -0.50 -7.85 18.00
N ARG A 321 -0.73 -7.09 16.92
CA ARG A 321 -1.90 -7.26 16.06
C ARG A 321 -1.66 -6.77 14.64
N ILE A 322 -2.37 -7.40 13.70
CA ILE A 322 -2.62 -6.89 12.36
C ILE A 322 -3.94 -6.12 12.42
N PRO A 323 -3.95 -4.80 12.12
CA PRO A 323 -5.17 -4.00 12.18
C PRO A 323 -6.19 -4.46 11.13
N SER A 324 -7.46 -4.11 11.37
CA SER A 324 -8.54 -4.31 10.41
C SER A 324 -8.24 -3.56 9.11
N VAL A 325 -8.47 -4.23 7.99
CA VAL A 325 -8.44 -3.65 6.64
C VAL A 325 -9.77 -3.93 5.95
N ALA A 326 -10.17 -3.11 4.99
CA ALA A 326 -11.44 -3.29 4.28
C ALA A 326 -11.22 -3.46 2.78
N ILE A 327 -12.09 -4.24 2.16
CA ILE A 327 -12.26 -4.31 0.71
C ILE A 327 -13.66 -3.82 0.37
N ASP A 328 -13.78 -2.95 -0.62
CA ASP A 328 -15.08 -2.52 -1.12
C ASP A 328 -15.56 -3.51 -2.17
N LEU A 329 -16.59 -4.29 -1.85
CA LEU A 329 -17.13 -5.31 -2.75
C LEU A 329 -18.42 -4.86 -3.45
N PRO A 330 -18.57 -5.16 -4.75
CA PRO A 330 -19.76 -4.85 -5.52
C PRO A 330 -20.91 -5.84 -5.25
N PHE A 331 -22.10 -5.30 -5.00
CA PHE A 331 -23.32 -6.08 -4.90
C PHE A 331 -24.39 -5.54 -5.85
N ASN A 332 -25.14 -6.42 -6.49
CA ASN A 332 -26.29 -6.04 -7.29
C ASN A 332 -27.39 -5.45 -6.37
N ASP A 333 -27.87 -4.26 -6.73
CA ASP A 333 -28.94 -3.56 -6.03
C ASP A 333 -30.19 -3.33 -6.93
N GLY A 334 -30.33 -4.16 -7.97
CA GLY A 334 -31.43 -4.12 -8.95
C GLY A 334 -30.95 -3.62 -10.32
N ASP A 335 -30.83 -2.29 -10.45
CA ASP A 335 -30.52 -1.62 -11.72
C ASP A 335 -29.03 -1.22 -11.88
N ASP A 336 -28.28 -1.25 -10.78
CA ASP A 336 -26.85 -0.91 -10.69
C ASP A 336 -26.22 -1.66 -9.51
N TYR A 337 -24.93 -1.52 -9.27
CA TYR A 337 -24.25 -2.09 -8.11
C TYR A 337 -24.08 -1.09 -6.97
N VAL A 338 -24.03 -1.62 -5.75
CA VAL A 338 -23.65 -0.92 -4.53
C VAL A 338 -22.30 -1.45 -4.07
N MET A 339 -21.44 -0.58 -3.57
CA MET A 339 -20.14 -0.97 -3.02
C MET A 339 -20.26 -1.01 -1.51
N LEU A 340 -20.06 -2.18 -0.92
CA LEU A 340 -20.12 -2.37 0.52
C LEU A 340 -18.72 -2.64 1.08
N PRO A 341 -18.27 -1.89 2.10
CA PRO A 341 -16.98 -2.11 2.72
C PRO A 341 -17.02 -3.35 3.61
N ILE A 342 -16.27 -4.37 3.23
CA ILE A 342 -16.13 -5.61 4.00
C ILE A 342 -14.81 -5.57 4.76
N ALA A 343 -14.90 -5.35 6.07
CA ALA A 343 -13.74 -5.28 6.95
C ALA A 343 -13.28 -6.66 7.43
N SER A 344 -11.97 -6.85 7.55
CA SER A 344 -11.38 -7.99 8.23
C SER A 344 -11.41 -7.82 9.75
N PRO A 345 -11.47 -8.92 10.52
CA PRO A 345 -11.21 -8.83 11.96
C PRO A 345 -9.75 -8.45 12.21
N VAL A 346 -9.50 -7.84 13.38
CA VAL A 346 -8.15 -7.68 13.91
C VAL A 346 -7.56 -9.06 14.20
N VAL A 347 -6.35 -9.33 13.69
CA VAL A 347 -5.66 -10.61 13.90
C VAL A 347 -4.57 -10.44 14.94
N LEU A 348 -4.59 -11.24 16.00
CA LEU A 348 -3.58 -11.18 17.05
C LEU A 348 -2.30 -11.93 16.63
N ILE A 349 -1.15 -11.34 16.93
CA ILE A 349 0.18 -11.91 16.69
C ILE A 349 1.08 -11.70 17.90
N ASP A 350 2.16 -12.46 18.00
CA ASP A 350 3.22 -12.27 19.00
C ASP A 350 4.55 -12.03 18.29
N SER A 351 5.08 -10.82 18.45
CA SER A 351 6.37 -10.40 17.89
C SER A 351 7.41 -10.09 18.96
N ARG A 352 7.16 -10.41 20.23
CA ARG A 352 8.06 -10.05 21.34
C ARG A 352 9.40 -10.79 21.29
N ASN A 353 9.37 -12.03 20.81
CA ASN A 353 10.56 -12.87 20.69
C ASN A 353 11.31 -12.53 19.41
N SER A 354 12.63 -12.62 19.40
CA SER A 354 13.43 -12.48 18.17
C SER A 354 13.29 -13.67 17.22
N SER A 355 12.96 -14.84 17.74
CA SER A 355 12.77 -16.07 16.96
C SER A 355 11.29 -16.28 16.62
N ALA A 356 10.99 -16.42 15.33
CA ALA A 356 9.70 -16.91 14.85
C ALA A 356 9.53 -18.41 15.14
N SER A 357 8.29 -18.88 15.21
CA SER A 357 8.04 -20.33 15.18
C SER A 357 8.39 -20.88 13.79
N GLU A 358 8.90 -22.10 13.74
CA GLU A 358 9.18 -22.79 12.48
C GLU A 358 7.90 -22.95 11.64
N ARG A 359 8.01 -22.69 10.34
CA ARG A 359 6.91 -22.80 9.37
C ARG A 359 7.16 -23.94 8.41
N GLU A 360 6.09 -24.55 7.91
CA GLU A 360 6.19 -25.67 6.97
C GLU A 360 6.81 -25.22 5.63
N LEU A 361 7.70 -26.05 5.11
CA LEU A 361 8.40 -25.87 3.85
C LEU A 361 8.41 -27.19 3.10
N ASP A 362 7.88 -27.16 1.88
CA ASP A 362 7.85 -28.30 0.98
C ASP A 362 8.71 -28.01 -0.27
N ASN A 363 9.19 -29.07 -0.93
CA ASN A 363 9.92 -28.98 -2.20
C ASN A 363 11.10 -27.99 -2.19
N VAL A 364 11.89 -28.00 -1.11
CA VAL A 364 13.02 -27.07 -0.95
C VAL A 364 14.20 -27.50 -1.82
N VAL A 365 14.63 -26.60 -2.69
CA VAL A 365 15.83 -26.75 -3.53
C VAL A 365 16.80 -25.61 -3.22
N ILE A 366 18.01 -25.96 -2.79
CA ILE A 366 19.09 -25.04 -2.46
C ILE A 366 20.18 -25.17 -3.52
N ARG A 367 20.33 -24.11 -4.33
CA ARG A 367 21.39 -24.01 -5.34
C ARG A 367 22.51 -23.12 -4.82
N GLN A 368 23.73 -23.63 -4.85
CA GLN A 368 24.92 -22.92 -4.38
C GLN A 368 25.94 -22.82 -5.51
N VAL A 369 26.38 -21.60 -5.84
CA VAL A 369 27.34 -21.33 -6.91
C VAL A 369 28.55 -20.62 -6.33
N LEU A 370 29.72 -21.27 -6.41
CA LEU A 370 30.99 -20.68 -5.99
C LEU A 370 31.64 -19.91 -7.15
N ASP A 371 32.00 -18.65 -6.90
CA ASP A 371 32.86 -17.83 -7.75
C ASP A 371 34.21 -17.61 -7.06
N ASP A 372 35.24 -18.28 -7.59
CA ASP A 372 36.61 -18.23 -7.08
C ASP A 372 37.58 -17.46 -8.00
N ARG A 373 37.07 -16.76 -9.02
CA ARG A 373 37.89 -16.05 -10.01
C ARG A 373 38.75 -14.94 -9.39
N LYS A 374 38.24 -14.29 -8.34
CA LYS A 374 38.94 -13.23 -7.60
C LYS A 374 39.90 -13.77 -6.53
N PHE A 375 39.91 -15.07 -6.30
CA PHE A 375 40.66 -15.65 -5.19
C PHE A 375 42.18 -15.46 -5.34
N GLN A 376 42.72 -15.63 -6.55
CA GLN A 376 44.16 -15.55 -6.77
C GLN A 376 44.75 -14.15 -6.60
N GLU A 377 43.97 -13.10 -6.89
CA GLU A 377 44.40 -11.71 -6.93
C GLU A 377 43.99 -10.93 -5.68
N GLU A 378 42.78 -11.17 -5.18
CA GLU A 378 42.15 -10.39 -4.10
C GLU A 378 41.96 -11.21 -2.80
N ASN A 379 42.28 -12.52 -2.79
CA ASN A 379 41.98 -13.43 -1.67
C ASN A 379 40.48 -13.43 -1.26
N GLN A 380 39.59 -13.15 -2.21
CA GLN A 380 38.14 -13.13 -1.98
C GLN A 380 37.45 -14.24 -2.77
N LEU A 381 36.54 -14.94 -2.09
CA LEU A 381 35.58 -15.87 -2.69
C LEU A 381 34.18 -15.30 -2.58
N ARG A 382 33.33 -15.62 -3.55
CA ARG A 382 31.91 -15.28 -3.49
C ARG A 382 31.08 -16.55 -3.61
N LEU A 383 30.16 -16.74 -2.67
CA LEU A 383 29.19 -17.83 -2.71
C LEU A 383 27.80 -17.26 -2.95
N GLU A 384 27.17 -17.64 -4.06
CA GLU A 384 25.79 -17.30 -4.35
C GLU A 384 24.88 -18.46 -3.96
N ILE A 385 23.89 -18.18 -3.13
CA ILE A 385 22.94 -19.17 -2.63
C ILE A 385 21.56 -18.74 -3.11
N THR A 386 20.86 -19.60 -3.83
CA THR A 386 19.48 -19.38 -4.26
C THR A 386 18.62 -20.54 -3.77
N VAL A 387 17.55 -20.22 -3.06
CA VAL A 387 16.62 -21.20 -2.53
C VAL A 387 15.25 -20.99 -3.17
N THR A 388 14.62 -22.08 -3.59
CA THR A 388 13.22 -22.12 -4.03
C THR A 388 12.46 -23.16 -3.22
N ALA A 389 11.23 -22.83 -2.81
CA ALA A 389 10.40 -23.72 -2.01
C ALA A 389 8.91 -23.42 -2.16
N THR A 390 8.08 -24.37 -1.76
CA THR A 390 6.66 -24.17 -1.48
C THR A 390 6.49 -23.86 0.02
N GLY A 391 6.10 -22.63 0.35
CA GLY A 391 6.13 -22.07 1.71
C GLY A 391 7.03 -20.83 1.80
N LEU A 392 7.20 -20.27 3.00
CA LEU A 392 8.04 -19.08 3.21
C LEU A 392 9.45 -19.45 3.65
N ILE A 393 10.44 -19.11 2.82
CA ILE A 393 11.85 -19.40 3.07
C ILE A 393 12.37 -18.55 4.25
N PRO A 394 12.85 -19.16 5.34
CA PRO A 394 13.40 -18.48 6.50
C PRO A 394 14.79 -17.88 6.21
N ASP A 395 15.45 -17.38 7.26
CA ASP A 395 16.83 -16.89 7.17
C ASP A 395 17.83 -18.03 6.89
N LEU A 396 18.99 -17.65 6.37
CA LEU A 396 20.00 -18.57 5.82
C LEU A 396 20.50 -19.62 6.83
N ASP A 397 20.65 -19.21 8.09
CA ASP A 397 21.14 -20.03 9.20
C ASP A 397 20.18 -21.18 9.57
N GLN A 398 18.90 -21.02 9.28
CA GLN A 398 17.89 -22.07 9.46
C GLN A 398 17.93 -23.10 8.33
N LEU A 399 18.49 -22.74 7.16
CA LEU A 399 18.53 -23.58 5.96
C LEU A 399 19.83 -24.39 5.86
N LEU A 400 20.98 -23.77 6.16
CA LEU A 400 22.31 -24.32 5.94
C LEU A 400 23.16 -24.27 7.21
N ASP A 401 23.98 -25.30 7.43
CA ASP A 401 25.04 -25.29 8.42
C ASP A 401 26.27 -24.56 7.85
N LEU A 402 26.40 -23.29 8.21
CA LEU A 402 27.51 -22.43 7.78
C LEU A 402 28.83 -22.74 8.50
N SER A 403 28.84 -23.66 9.48
CA SER A 403 30.06 -24.01 10.22
C SER A 403 31.12 -24.69 9.35
N SER A 404 30.74 -25.27 8.20
CA SER A 404 31.67 -25.86 7.24
C SER A 404 32.63 -24.83 6.62
N ILE A 405 32.19 -23.58 6.47
CA ILE A 405 33.02 -22.48 5.96
C ILE A 405 34.18 -22.21 6.94
N GLY A 406 33.86 -22.10 8.24
CA GLY A 406 34.86 -21.89 9.29
C GLY A 406 35.87 -23.03 9.43
N LYS A 407 35.49 -24.27 9.09
CA LYS A 407 36.40 -25.43 9.09
C LYS A 407 37.40 -25.41 7.93
N ALA A 408 37.17 -24.59 6.90
CA ALA A 408 38.00 -24.49 5.71
C ALA A 408 38.96 -23.29 5.74
N ASP A 409 39.33 -22.78 6.92
CA ASP A 409 40.15 -21.57 7.09
C ASP A 409 39.58 -20.33 6.36
N LEU A 410 38.25 -20.26 6.24
CA LEU A 410 37.51 -19.15 5.63
C LEU A 410 36.54 -18.55 6.65
N GLU A 411 36.34 -17.24 6.58
CA GLU A 411 35.30 -16.53 7.31
C GLU A 411 34.39 -15.77 6.35
N ILE A 412 33.14 -15.57 6.79
CA ILE A 412 32.17 -14.76 6.06
C ILE A 412 32.42 -13.30 6.43
N GLU A 413 33.04 -12.54 5.52
CA GLU A 413 33.25 -11.10 5.68
C GLU A 413 31.92 -10.35 5.63
N LYS A 414 31.04 -10.75 4.69
CA LYS A 414 29.78 -10.06 4.45
C LYS A 414 28.72 -11.02 3.93
N THR A 415 27.50 -10.84 4.41
CA THR A 415 26.30 -11.50 3.89
C THR A 415 25.37 -10.43 3.31
N VAL A 416 25.02 -10.58 2.04
CA VAL A 416 24.00 -9.77 1.37
C VAL A 416 22.78 -10.63 1.12
N ASP A 417 21.67 -10.29 1.75
CA ASP A 417 20.36 -10.89 1.52
C ASP A 417 19.61 -10.09 0.46
N HIS A 418 19.19 -10.75 -0.62
CA HIS A 418 18.46 -10.12 -1.72
C HIS A 418 16.94 -10.11 -1.51
N GLY A 419 16.47 -10.58 -0.36
CA GLY A 419 15.07 -10.58 0.04
C GLY A 419 14.29 -11.78 -0.46
N LEU A 420 13.10 -11.95 0.13
CA LEU A 420 12.14 -13.00 -0.23
C LEU A 420 11.21 -12.51 -1.34
N ASP A 421 11.02 -13.32 -2.37
CA ASP A 421 10.05 -13.11 -3.44
C ASP A 421 9.02 -14.25 -3.46
N VAL A 422 7.80 -13.94 -3.92
CA VAL A 422 6.73 -14.92 -4.16
C VAL A 422 6.41 -14.92 -5.66
N ALA A 423 6.85 -15.97 -6.34
CA ALA A 423 6.72 -16.10 -7.79
C ALA A 423 5.26 -16.38 -8.19
N SER A 424 4.60 -17.30 -7.49
CA SER A 424 3.20 -17.67 -7.72
C SER A 424 2.55 -18.18 -6.43
N LEU A 425 1.23 -18.37 -6.48
CA LEU A 425 0.45 -18.95 -5.39
C LEU A 425 -0.08 -20.30 -5.85
N ASP A 426 0.21 -21.34 -5.09
CA ASP A 426 -0.27 -22.68 -5.34
C ASP A 426 -1.67 -22.85 -4.74
N THR A 427 -2.66 -23.10 -5.59
CA THR A 427 -4.08 -23.33 -5.24
C THR A 427 -4.50 -24.78 -5.46
N THR A 428 -3.56 -25.69 -5.75
CA THR A 428 -3.87 -27.11 -5.98
C THR A 428 -4.41 -27.80 -4.73
N THR A 429 -4.10 -27.25 -3.54
CA THR A 429 -4.68 -27.67 -2.27
C THR A 429 -5.68 -26.63 -1.76
N ASN A 430 -6.54 -27.02 -0.81
CA ASN A 430 -7.49 -26.08 -0.17
C ASN A 430 -6.82 -24.95 0.62
N VAL A 431 -5.49 -25.03 0.83
CA VAL A 431 -4.69 -24.04 1.53
C VAL A 431 -3.71 -23.41 0.56
N VAL A 432 -3.80 -22.10 0.37
CA VAL A 432 -2.88 -21.40 -0.52
C VAL A 432 -1.48 -21.38 0.08
N LYS A 433 -0.53 -21.97 -0.64
CA LYS A 433 0.90 -21.95 -0.30
C LYS A 433 1.68 -21.12 -1.33
N PRO A 434 2.56 -20.20 -0.91
CA PRO A 434 3.36 -19.42 -1.86
C PRO A 434 4.46 -20.29 -2.46
N GLN A 435 4.73 -20.12 -3.75
CA GLN A 435 5.96 -20.60 -4.38
C GLN A 435 6.99 -19.48 -4.27
N SER A 436 7.95 -19.63 -3.37
CA SER A 436 8.87 -18.56 -2.99
C SER A 436 10.29 -18.79 -3.48
N ARG A 437 11.04 -17.69 -3.57
CA ARG A 437 12.47 -17.66 -3.88
C ARG A 437 13.16 -16.67 -2.96
N ARG A 438 14.32 -17.05 -2.40
CA ARG A 438 15.19 -16.14 -1.65
C ARG A 438 16.63 -16.40 -2.06
N SER A 439 17.45 -15.36 -2.13
CA SER A 439 18.85 -15.51 -2.48
C SER A 439 19.77 -14.68 -1.59
N TRP A 440 20.98 -15.21 -1.40
CA TRP A 440 22.04 -14.59 -0.63
C TRP A 440 23.34 -14.57 -1.43
N THR A 441 24.19 -13.60 -1.12
CA THR A 441 25.57 -13.55 -1.56
C THR A 441 26.47 -13.43 -0.34
N LEU A 442 27.36 -14.42 -0.17
CA LEU A 442 28.37 -14.40 0.87
C LEU A 442 29.71 -14.01 0.25
N GLU A 443 30.35 -12.99 0.81
CA GLU A 443 31.75 -12.64 0.54
C GLU A 443 32.60 -13.33 1.61
N LEU A 444 33.53 -14.19 1.18
CA LEU A 444 34.37 -15.00 2.06
C LEU A 444 35.84 -14.60 1.90
N GLN A 445 36.57 -14.60 3.01
CA GLN A 445 38.00 -14.34 3.04
C GLN A 445 38.75 -15.36 3.91
N PRO A 446 40.04 -15.64 3.65
CA PRO A 446 40.85 -16.48 4.51
C PRO A 446 40.96 -15.92 5.94
N THR A 447 40.82 -16.78 6.96
CA THR A 447 40.97 -16.41 8.38
C THR A 447 42.43 -16.21 8.80
N SER A 448 43.37 -16.72 8.01
CA SER A 448 44.80 -16.71 8.34
C SER A 448 45.66 -16.35 7.13
N ASN A 449 46.95 -16.09 7.37
CA ASN A 449 47.94 -15.89 6.30
C ASN A 449 48.22 -17.18 5.51
N HIS A 450 47.63 -18.32 5.90
CA HIS A 450 47.67 -19.55 5.13
C HIS A 450 46.50 -19.56 4.16
N SER A 451 46.81 -19.82 2.89
CA SER A 451 45.80 -19.90 1.84
C SER A 451 45.05 -21.23 1.95
N PRO A 452 43.72 -21.22 2.05
CA PRO A 452 42.94 -22.46 2.13
C PRO A 452 43.13 -23.28 0.86
N GLU A 453 43.36 -24.59 1.03
CA GLU A 453 43.61 -25.52 -0.08
C GLU A 453 42.31 -26.00 -0.75
N ALA A 454 41.20 -25.97 -0.01
CA ALA A 454 39.91 -26.43 -0.48
C ALA A 454 38.76 -25.62 0.12
N PHE A 455 37.66 -25.57 -0.63
CA PHE A 455 36.36 -25.06 -0.20
C PHE A 455 35.39 -26.24 -0.03
N VAL A 456 34.54 -26.16 0.99
CA VAL A 456 33.46 -27.12 1.26
C VAL A 456 32.15 -26.36 1.32
N PHE A 457 31.17 -26.75 0.51
CA PHE A 457 29.86 -26.09 0.53
C PHE A 457 29.15 -26.31 1.88
N PRO A 458 28.44 -25.31 2.39
CA PRO A 458 27.46 -25.50 3.46
C PRO A 458 26.43 -26.58 3.12
N MET A 459 26.15 -27.46 4.07
CA MET A 459 25.17 -28.52 3.93
C MET A 459 23.82 -28.09 4.49
N ALA A 460 22.73 -28.58 3.90
CA ALA A 460 21.40 -28.31 4.44
C ALA A 460 21.21 -28.90 5.84
N ASN A 461 20.50 -28.16 6.70
CA ASN A 461 20.19 -28.59 8.06
C ASN A 461 19.19 -29.76 8.11
N LYS A 462 18.51 -30.06 6.98
CA LYS A 462 17.54 -31.15 6.85
C LYS A 462 17.86 -32.00 5.63
N GLU A 463 17.81 -33.32 5.80
CA GLU A 463 18.06 -34.29 4.71
C GLU A 463 17.03 -34.19 3.58
N THR A 464 15.83 -33.66 3.86
CA THR A 464 14.76 -33.48 2.86
C THR A 464 15.01 -32.32 1.90
N PHE A 465 16.02 -31.48 2.14
CA PHE A 465 16.34 -30.34 1.28
C PHE A 465 17.32 -30.76 0.18
N GLU A 466 16.95 -30.54 -1.08
CA GLU A 466 17.79 -30.88 -2.21
C GLU A 466 18.91 -29.85 -2.37
N ASN A 467 20.17 -30.29 -2.36
CA ASN A 467 21.33 -29.42 -2.60
C ASN A 467 21.88 -29.60 -4.01
N THR A 468 22.13 -28.49 -4.69
CA THR A 468 22.86 -28.45 -5.96
C THR A 468 24.11 -27.57 -5.81
N PHE A 469 25.28 -28.16 -6.06
CA PHE A 469 26.57 -27.47 -5.98
C PHE A 469 27.11 -27.17 -7.37
N GLU A 470 27.50 -25.93 -7.60
CA GLU A 470 28.01 -25.43 -8.86
C GLU A 470 29.19 -24.48 -8.66
N ARG A 471 30.02 -24.30 -9.70
CA ARG A 471 31.17 -23.41 -9.71
C ARG A 471 31.25 -22.65 -11.04
N TYR A 472 31.70 -21.40 -10.99
CA TYR A 472 32.07 -20.66 -12.19
C TYR A 472 33.38 -21.21 -12.79
N ALA A 473 33.32 -21.63 -14.05
CA ALA A 473 34.47 -21.95 -14.87
C ALA A 473 34.52 -20.93 -16.02
N ASP A 474 35.39 -19.92 -15.89
CA ASP A 474 35.46 -18.75 -16.77
C ASP A 474 34.13 -17.98 -16.87
N ALA A 475 33.36 -18.20 -17.94
CA ALA A 475 32.06 -17.57 -18.20
C ALA A 475 30.86 -18.53 -17.99
N ASP A 476 31.13 -19.83 -17.79
CA ASP A 476 30.11 -20.87 -17.66
C ASP A 476 29.95 -21.34 -16.21
N ILE A 477 28.80 -21.94 -15.90
CA ILE A 477 28.51 -22.54 -14.60
C ILE A 477 28.45 -24.07 -14.76
N ILE A 478 29.25 -24.79 -13.97
CA ILE A 478 29.34 -26.25 -14.01
C ILE A 478 28.97 -26.89 -12.67
N LYS A 479 28.30 -28.05 -12.71
CA LYS A 479 28.02 -28.85 -11.50
C LYS A 479 29.30 -29.47 -10.93
N THR A 480 29.41 -29.54 -9.61
CA THR A 480 30.62 -29.97 -8.91
C THR A 480 30.30 -30.84 -7.68
N SER A 481 31.32 -31.46 -7.11
CA SER A 481 31.26 -32.13 -5.81
C SER A 481 31.18 -31.13 -4.65
N GLU A 482 30.76 -31.63 -3.48
CA GLU A 482 30.65 -30.89 -2.22
C GLU A 482 31.96 -30.21 -1.77
N SER A 483 33.12 -30.78 -2.13
CA SER A 483 34.43 -30.17 -1.91
C SER A 483 35.11 -29.85 -3.23
N ILE A 484 35.79 -28.70 -3.28
CA ILE A 484 36.53 -28.17 -4.43
C ILE A 484 37.93 -27.75 -3.96
N ALA A 485 38.96 -28.07 -4.75
CA ALA A 485 40.30 -27.53 -4.55
C ALA A 485 40.37 -26.07 -5.01
N LEU A 486 40.91 -25.19 -4.15
CA LEU A 486 41.08 -23.77 -4.44
C LEU A 486 42.42 -23.50 -5.14
N PRO A 487 42.46 -22.52 -6.05
CA PRO A 487 43.72 -22.12 -6.66
C PRO A 487 44.64 -21.46 -5.63
N THR A 488 45.94 -21.75 -5.66
CA THR A 488 46.91 -21.07 -4.81
C THR A 488 47.03 -19.60 -5.18
N PRO A 489 46.89 -18.64 -4.23
CA PRO A 489 46.98 -17.23 -4.54
C PRO A 489 48.39 -16.78 -4.90
N LEU A 490 48.47 -15.77 -5.76
CA LEU A 490 49.76 -15.25 -6.23
C LEU A 490 50.39 -14.42 -5.11
N LYS A 491 51.59 -14.82 -4.69
CA LYS A 491 52.37 -14.00 -3.74
C LYS A 491 52.69 -12.66 -4.41
N PRO A 492 52.42 -11.50 -3.77
CA PRO A 492 52.78 -10.22 -4.34
C PRO A 492 54.29 -10.20 -4.57
N VAL A 493 54.69 -9.98 -5.83
CA VAL A 493 56.11 -9.90 -6.19
C VAL A 493 56.70 -8.70 -5.46
N SER A 494 57.58 -8.97 -4.49
CA SER A 494 58.22 -7.92 -3.70
C SER A 494 58.94 -6.94 -4.63
N TRP A 495 58.47 -5.70 -4.69
CA TRP A 495 59.13 -4.62 -5.42
C TRP A 495 60.58 -4.39 -4.96
N TRP A 496 60.94 -4.83 -3.75
CA TRP A 496 62.31 -4.87 -3.24
C TRP A 496 63.24 -5.80 -4.05
N ALA A 497 62.71 -6.84 -4.70
CA ALA A 497 63.49 -7.68 -5.60
C ALA A 497 63.94 -6.89 -6.86
N TRP A 498 63.10 -5.99 -7.34
CA TRP A 498 63.43 -5.08 -8.45
C TRP A 498 64.39 -3.97 -8.02
N ILE A 499 64.23 -3.43 -6.81
CA ILE A 499 65.18 -2.45 -6.22
C ILE A 499 66.54 -3.10 -5.98
N GLY A 500 66.57 -4.32 -5.42
CA GLY A 500 67.81 -5.07 -5.18
C GLY A 500 68.53 -5.42 -6.49
N GLY A 501 67.79 -5.82 -7.52
CA GLY A 501 68.33 -6.02 -8.87
C GLY A 501 68.88 -4.74 -9.49
N GLY A 502 68.16 -3.62 -9.35
CA GLY A 502 68.59 -2.31 -9.86
C GLY A 502 69.86 -1.78 -9.18
N VAL A 503 69.99 -1.95 -7.86
CA VAL A 503 71.20 -1.57 -7.11
C VAL A 503 72.41 -2.41 -7.53
N LEU A 504 72.23 -3.71 -7.78
CA LEU A 504 73.31 -4.58 -8.28
C LEU A 504 73.81 -4.15 -9.67
N VAL A 505 72.90 -3.77 -10.58
CA VAL A 505 73.25 -3.26 -11.91
C VAL A 505 73.99 -1.92 -11.80
N LEU A 506 73.55 -1.01 -10.94
CA LEU A 506 74.23 0.26 -10.70
C LEU A 506 75.61 0.09 -10.07
N LEU A 507 75.79 -0.87 -9.16
CA LEU A 507 77.10 -1.21 -8.59
C LEU A 507 78.03 -1.83 -9.64
N ALA A 508 77.53 -2.69 -10.53
CA ALA A 508 78.32 -3.25 -11.63
C ALA A 508 78.77 -2.17 -12.63
N LEU A 509 77.87 -1.24 -12.98
CA LEU A 509 78.20 -0.09 -13.83
C LEU A 509 79.19 0.87 -13.14
N GLY A 510 79.02 1.14 -11.85
CA GLY A 510 79.94 1.95 -11.05
C GLY A 510 81.34 1.33 -10.96
N MET A 511 81.42 0.00 -10.81
CA MET A 511 82.67 -0.74 -10.80
C MET A 511 83.36 -0.75 -12.17
N GLY A 512 82.59 -0.89 -13.25
CA GLY A 512 83.08 -0.74 -14.62
C GLY A 512 83.69 0.64 -14.88
N CYS A 513 82.99 1.71 -14.48
CA CYS A 513 83.49 3.09 -14.59
C CYS A 513 84.75 3.34 -13.74
N PHE A 514 84.82 2.78 -12.53
CA PHE A 514 85.99 2.91 -11.65
C PHE A 514 87.24 2.23 -12.22
N LEU A 515 87.08 1.05 -12.83
CA LEU A 515 88.20 0.32 -13.46
C LEU A 515 88.75 1.06 -14.70
N VAL A 516 87.87 1.70 -15.50
CA VAL A 516 88.28 2.54 -16.64
C VAL A 516 89.00 3.81 -16.16
N TYR A 517 88.51 4.45 -15.09
CA TYR A 517 89.16 5.63 -14.51
C TYR A 517 90.58 5.34 -13.99
N ARG A 518 90.82 4.16 -13.41
CA ARG A 518 92.13 3.79 -12.87
C ARG A 518 93.18 3.47 -13.95
N ARG A 519 92.75 3.10 -15.17
CA ARG A 519 93.66 2.72 -16.28
C ARG A 519 94.34 3.93 -16.96
N ASN A 520 93.87 5.15 -16.74
CA ASN A 520 94.39 6.38 -17.38
C ASN A 520 95.35 7.21 -16.50
N ARG A 521 95.88 6.67 -15.40
CA ARG A 521 96.97 7.32 -14.64
C ARG A 521 98.33 6.72 -15.03
N ASN A 522 99.03 7.39 -15.94
CA ASN A 522 100.46 7.16 -16.22
C ASN A 522 101.35 7.55 -15.03
N PRO A 523 102.40 6.78 -14.75
CA PRO A 523 103.68 7.33 -14.31
C PRO A 523 104.85 6.91 -15.22
N GLN A 524 105.86 7.80 -15.25
CA GLN A 524 107.09 7.78 -16.05
C GLN A 524 107.93 6.48 -15.91
N PRO A 525 108.69 6.08 -16.95
CA PRO A 525 109.67 4.99 -16.83
C PRO A 525 111.05 5.51 -16.38
N THR A 526 111.53 5.00 -15.24
CA THR A 526 112.94 5.04 -14.81
C THR A 526 113.72 3.83 -15.33
N GLU A 527 114.98 4.10 -15.70
CA GLU A 527 116.01 3.19 -16.24
C GLU A 527 116.26 1.93 -15.40
N SER A 528 116.63 0.83 -16.08
CA SER A 528 117.16 -0.40 -15.47
C SER A 528 118.52 -0.77 -16.06
N ALA A 529 119.43 -1.11 -15.15
CA ALA A 529 120.85 -1.33 -15.33
C ALA A 529 121.25 -2.67 -16.02
N TYR A 530 122.50 -2.66 -16.47
CA TYR A 530 123.32 -3.70 -17.11
C TYR A 530 123.44 -5.04 -16.37
N GLN A 531 123.66 -6.13 -17.14
CA GLN A 531 124.42 -7.32 -16.74
C GLN A 531 125.48 -7.64 -17.82
N LEU A 532 126.71 -7.91 -17.35
CA LEU A 532 127.96 -8.34 -18.03
C LEU A 532 128.11 -9.88 -17.91
N PRO A 533 128.97 -10.59 -18.68
CA PRO A 533 130.33 -10.24 -19.12
C PRO A 533 130.53 -9.95 -20.62
#